data_AF-A0A6L6Y1S8-F1
#
_entry.id   AF-A0A6L6Y1S8-F1
#
_cell.length_a   1.000
_cell.length_b   1.000
_cell.length_c   1.000
_cell.angle_alpha   90.00
_cell.angle_beta   90.00
_cell.angle_gamma   90.00
#
_symmetry.space_group_name_H-M   'P 1'
#
loop_
_entity.id
_entity.type
_entity.pdbx_description
1 polymer ?
#
loop_
_entity_poly.entity_id
_entity_poly.type
_entity_poly.pdbx_seq_one_letter_code
_entity_poly.pdbx_strand_id
1 'polypeptide(L)' 'MSGIAVLIVALILLVIAVYNLISYVRERRQSSLPSKKNKR' A
#
# COMPACT_ATOMS: atom_id res chain seq x y z
N MET A 1 -13.62 23.08 -12.16
CA MET A 1 -12.64 22.32 -11.36
C MET A 1 -11.33 22.33 -12.14
N SER A 2 -10.23 22.85 -11.58
CA SER A 2 -8.96 22.98 -12.31
C SER A 2 -8.38 21.59 -12.59
N GLY A 3 -7.99 21.30 -13.83
CA GLY A 3 -7.39 20.01 -14.21
C GLY A 3 -6.11 19.68 -13.44
N ILE A 4 -5.42 20.71 -12.92
CA ILE A 4 -4.25 20.57 -12.06
C ILE A 4 -4.64 19.94 -10.71
N ALA A 5 -5.79 20.34 -10.14
CA ALA A 5 -6.27 19.75 -8.89
C ALA A 5 -6.58 18.26 -9.05
N VAL A 6 -7.10 17.86 -10.21
CA VAL A 6 -7.37 16.45 -10.53
C VAL A 6 -6.06 15.64 -10.59
N LEU A 7 -5.00 16.20 -11.20
CA LEU A 7 -3.69 15.54 -11.26
C LEU A 7 -3.08 15.34 -9.88
N ILE A 8 -3.17 16.34 -9.00
CA ILE A 8 -2.65 16.24 -7.62
C ILE A 8 -3.38 15.13 -6.85
N VAL A 9 -4.71 15.09 -6.95
CA VAL A 9 -5.51 14.05 -6.29
C VAL A 9 -5.19 12.66 -6.85
N ALA A 10 -5.04 12.55 -8.17
CA ALA A 10 -4.66 11.28 -8.82
C ALA A 10 -3.29 10.77 -8.33
N LEU A 11 -2.30 11.66 -8.16
CA LEU A 11 -0.99 11.28 -7.63
C LEU A 11 -1.06 10.81 -6.17
N ILE A 12 -1.86 11.49 -5.33
CA ILE A 12 -2.06 11.07 -3.93
C ILE A 12 -2.69 9.68 -3.88
N LEU A 13 -3.75 9.44 -4.66
CA LEU A 13 -4.41 8.14 -4.72
C LEU A 13 -3.48 7.05 -5.25
N LEU A 14 -2.65 7.35 -6.23
CA LEU A 14 -1.66 6.42 -6.78
C LEU A 14 -0.67 5.98 -5.70
N VAL A 15 -0.14 6.93 -4.92
CA VAL A 15 0.79 6.63 -3.83
C VAL A 15 0.12 5.72 -2.79
N ILE A 16 -1.11 6.04 -2.38
CA ILE A 16 -1.87 5.22 -1.42
C ILE A 16 -2.08 3.79 -1.96
N ALA A 17 -2.46 3.66 -3.23
CA ALA A 17 -2.67 2.36 -3.85
C ALA A 17 -1.38 1.51 -3.89
N VAL A 18 -0.24 2.14 -4.19
CA VAL A 18 1.08 1.46 -4.18
C VAL A 18 1.44 1.02 -2.76
N TYR A 19 1.26 1.86 -1.74
CA TYR A 19 1.49 1.48 -0.35
C TYR A 19 0.62 0.30 0.08
N ASN A 20 -0.68 0.33 -0.24
CA ASN A 20 -1.60 -0.76 0.06
C ASN A 20 -1.20 -2.05 -0.65
N LEU A 21 -0.81 -1.99 -1.92
CA LEU A 21 -0.37 -3.15 -2.67
C LEU A 21 0.90 -3.76 -2.07
N ILE A 22 1.88 -2.93 -1.72
CA ILE A 22 3.12 -3.39 -1.08
C ILE A 22 2.82 -4.00 0.29
N SER A 23 1.97 -3.37 1.11
CA SER A 23 1.57 -3.92 2.41
C SER A 23 0.88 -5.28 2.25
N TYR A 24 -0.07 -5.38 1.32
CA TYR A 24 -0.77 -6.62 1.03
C TYR A 24 0.18 -7.74 0.58
N VAL A 25 1.10 -7.43 -0.34
CA VAL A 25 2.09 -8.40 -0.83
C VAL A 25 3.04 -8.82 0.30
N ARG A 26 3.45 -7.89 1.15
CA ARG A 26 4.33 -8.16 2.29
C ARG A 26 3.63 -9.02 3.34
N GLU A 27 2.39 -8.72 3.68
CA GLU A 27 1.54 -9.54 4.56
C GLU A 27 1.31 -10.93 3.98
N ARG A 28 1.02 -11.05 2.67
CA ARG A 28 0.88 -12.34 2.00
C ARG A 28 2.15 -13.17 2.08
N ARG A 29 3.32 -12.58 1.84
CA ARG A 29 4.61 -13.26 1.98
C ARG A 29 4.87 -13.70 3.41
N GLN A 30 4.57 -12.84 4.39
CA GLN A 30 4.71 -13.16 5.82
C GLN A 30 3.70 -14.20 6.31
N SER A 31 2.51 -14.26 5.71
CA SER A 31 1.50 -15.28 6.00
C SER A 31 1.81 -16.63 5.36
N SER A 32 2.54 -16.65 4.23
CA SER A 32 2.89 -17.88 3.51
C SER A 32 4.14 -18.60 4.03
N LEU A 33 5.01 -17.88 4.75
CA LEU A 33 6.04 -18.49 5.58
C LEU A 33 5.46 -18.62 6.99
N PRO A 34 5.76 -19.68 7.77
CA PRO A 34 5.44 -19.69 9.20
C PRO A 34 6.24 -18.56 9.87
N SER A 35 5.70 -17.35 9.84
CA SER A 35 6.28 -16.18 10.45
C SER A 35 6.21 -16.44 11.94
N LYS A 36 7.37 -16.77 12.52
CA LYS A 36 7.56 -16.80 13.97
C LYS A 36 6.97 -15.51 14.53
N LYS A 37 5.82 -15.67 15.16
CA LYS A 37 5.13 -14.72 16.03
C LYS A 37 6.17 -14.00 16.88
N ASN A 38 6.61 -12.81 16.47
CA ASN A 38 7.36 -11.94 17.38
C ASN A 38 6.32 -11.30 18.29
N LYS A 39 6.08 -11.99 19.39
CA LYS A 39 5.29 -11.52 20.53
C LYS A 39 6.12 -10.41 21.18
N ARG A 40 5.72 -9.16 20.97
CA ARG A 40 6.11 -8.05 21.83
C ARG A 40 4.96 -7.09 21.97
#